data_AF-A0A660V3W5-F1
#
_entry.id   AF-A0A660V3W5-F1
#
_cell.length_a   1.000
_cell.length_b   1.000
_cell.length_c   1.000
_cell.angle_alpha   90.00
_cell.angle_beta   90.00
_cell.angle_gamma   90.00
#
_symmetry.space_group_name_H-M   'P 1'
#
loop_
_entity.id
_entity.type
_entity.pdbx_description
1 polymer ?
#
loop_
_entity_poly.entity_id
_entity_poly.type
_entity_poly.pdbx_seq_one_letter_code
_entity_poly.pdbx_strand_id
1 'polypeptide(L)'
;MDFSFSDYQRGLKGGYYEPPVNFSPYMPINIAEYKVLENEHQKKNHNVDDCFKELYKRVGWDYYWKVYPIQNRTLNYAQMSFPAYKFILPEVLADDWLAIVDWHKFQRDHALHQPLTAYIVLKILTGGRNIRNALKINGEPLLDHCVNKILEWDGTAYILKCLQSTLVEDFGNANVLFEDNPIAREFWKILFVEAAYLAAVFHDMGYPWQYINSLNSKLEHAGYPVDSPTSDAEKIIKVFGERLLFCPLNGYRLLDRNTPSTWPNKLVGLAAKALRETHGLPGAIGFLYLNDVIKDFPTIKNFAIRQFCVEWAAMAIMMHDMTKIYWGDNLYASPENSHLRLNFDTDPLSCVITLADIIEDFERPSVNFSPDGNTTAKVKYDSHCKYTRLEWENDATLKLSYKVTGNVRVKKESFVKEDNRKYFDMQYGYLDFSSCGVEKIYMNVF
;
A
#
# COMPACT_ATOMS: atom_id res chain seq x y z
N MET A 1 11.18 11.65 15.41
CA MET A 1 9.74 11.69 15.09
C MET A 1 9.07 10.50 15.76
N ASP A 2 7.98 10.71 16.49
CA ASP A 2 7.30 9.65 17.24
C ASP A 2 5.96 9.30 16.58
N PHE A 3 5.70 8.01 16.39
CA PHE A 3 4.44 7.47 15.88
C PHE A 3 3.74 6.72 17.00
N SER A 4 2.53 7.17 17.33
CA SER A 4 1.70 6.52 18.32
C SER A 4 0.24 6.75 17.99
N PHE A 5 -0.62 5.87 18.50
CA PHE A 5 -2.06 6.01 18.36
C PHE A 5 -2.60 7.31 18.97
N SER A 6 -2.03 7.73 20.11
CA SER A 6 -2.42 8.98 20.77
C SER A 6 -2.13 10.21 19.92
N ASP A 7 -1.00 10.20 19.20
CA ASP A 7 -0.63 11.25 18.25
C ASP A 7 -1.59 11.25 17.06
N TYR A 8 -1.86 10.06 16.50
CA TYR A 8 -2.79 9.94 15.38
C TYR A 8 -4.20 10.43 15.74
N GLN A 9 -4.77 10.01 16.88
CA GLN A 9 -6.07 10.47 17.35
C GLN A 9 -6.12 11.99 17.56
N ARG A 10 -5.07 12.58 18.14
CA ARG A 10 -4.96 14.03 18.32
C ARG A 10 -4.91 14.75 16.97
N GLY A 11 -4.14 14.20 16.03
CA GLY A 11 -4.06 14.68 14.67
C GLY A 11 -5.39 14.64 13.94
N LEU A 12 -6.12 13.52 14.05
CA LEU A 12 -7.46 13.37 13.46
C LEU A 12 -8.46 14.38 14.01
N LYS A 13 -8.47 14.60 15.33
CA LYS A 13 -9.34 15.61 15.98
C LYS A 13 -9.02 17.03 15.55
N GLY A 14 -7.74 17.33 15.27
CA GLY A 14 -7.30 18.63 14.79
C GLY A 14 -7.31 18.80 13.26
N GLY A 15 -7.74 17.79 12.50
CA GLY A 15 -7.73 17.80 11.02
C GLY A 15 -6.33 17.70 10.39
N TYR A 16 -5.30 17.34 11.16
CA TYR A 16 -3.90 17.35 10.70
C TYR A 16 -3.56 16.20 9.74
N TYR A 17 -4.29 15.08 9.83
CA TYR A 17 -4.07 13.88 9.03
C TYR A 17 -5.33 13.58 8.20
N GLU A 18 -5.76 14.57 7.44
CA GLU A 18 -6.85 14.43 6.48
C GLU A 18 -6.35 13.81 5.18
N PRO A 19 -7.17 12.97 4.51
CA PRO A 19 -6.83 12.46 3.20
C PRO A 19 -6.56 13.60 2.20
N PRO A 20 -5.59 13.47 1.29
CA PRO A 20 -5.42 14.42 0.19
C PRO A 20 -6.65 14.35 -0.71
N VAL A 21 -7.18 15.50 -1.16
CA VAL A 21 -8.40 15.55 -1.99
C VAL A 21 -8.18 16.19 -3.36
N ASN A 22 -6.93 16.50 -3.70
CA ASN A 22 -6.58 17.27 -4.89
C ASN A 22 -6.80 16.47 -6.17
N PHE A 23 -6.36 15.22 -6.16
CA PHE A 23 -6.47 14.32 -7.31
C PHE A 23 -7.27 13.07 -7.00
N SER A 24 -8.01 13.06 -5.88
CA SER A 24 -8.88 11.95 -5.54
C SER A 24 -9.82 11.69 -6.70
N PRO A 25 -9.89 10.44 -7.18
CA PRO A 25 -10.66 10.16 -8.37
C PRO A 25 -12.14 10.35 -8.07
N TYR A 26 -12.75 11.38 -8.65
CA TYR A 26 -14.18 11.32 -8.90
C TYR A 26 -14.36 10.34 -10.06
N MET A 27 -14.70 9.08 -9.75
CA MET A 27 -15.11 8.12 -10.77
C MET A 27 -16.56 8.43 -11.12
N PRO A 28 -16.88 8.91 -12.35
CA PRO A 28 -18.24 8.84 -12.81
C PRO A 28 -18.61 7.36 -12.88
N ILE A 29 -19.47 6.94 -11.97
CA ILE A 29 -19.89 5.56 -11.89
C ILE A 29 -20.97 5.36 -12.96
N ASN A 30 -20.91 4.25 -13.70
CA ASN A 30 -22.05 3.80 -14.48
C ASN A 30 -23.22 3.50 -13.53
N ILE A 31 -24.17 4.44 -13.45
CA ILE A 31 -25.27 4.40 -12.48
C ILE A 31 -26.15 3.15 -12.70
N ALA A 32 -26.28 2.67 -13.93
CA ALA A 32 -27.08 1.49 -14.23
C ALA A 32 -26.42 0.23 -13.67
N GLU A 33 -25.13 0.01 -13.96
CA GLU A 33 -24.37 -1.12 -13.41
C GLU A 33 -24.24 -1.03 -11.89
N TYR A 34 -24.00 0.17 -11.35
CA TYR A 34 -23.99 0.41 -9.91
C TYR A 34 -25.31 0.00 -9.23
N LYS A 35 -26.46 0.35 -9.82
CA LYS A 35 -27.77 -0.03 -9.30
C LYS A 35 -28.03 -1.54 -9.41
N VAL A 36 -27.54 -2.20 -10.45
CA VAL A 36 -27.63 -3.66 -10.58
C VAL A 36 -26.83 -4.33 -9.45
N LEU A 37 -25.58 -3.91 -9.25
CA LEU A 37 -24.70 -4.40 -8.20
C LEU A 37 -25.28 -4.16 -6.79
N GLU A 38 -25.84 -2.97 -6.55
CA GLU A 38 -26.49 -2.63 -5.28
C GLU A 38 -27.71 -3.52 -5.00
N ASN A 39 -28.56 -3.76 -6.00
CA ASN A 39 -29.75 -4.61 -5.86
C ASN A 39 -29.38 -6.09 -5.62
N GLU A 40 -28.34 -6.60 -6.27
CA GLU A 40 -27.85 -7.97 -6.04
C GLU A 40 -27.28 -8.14 -4.63
N HIS A 41 -26.55 -7.14 -4.15
CA HIS A 41 -26.01 -7.11 -2.79
C HIS A 41 -27.14 -7.17 -1.75
N GLN A 42 -28.20 -6.36 -1.93
CA GLN A 42 -29.36 -6.36 -1.03
C GLN A 42 -30.11 -7.71 -1.03
N LYS A 43 -30.17 -8.42 -2.16
CA LYS A 43 -30.85 -9.74 -2.26
C LYS A 43 -30.11 -10.89 -1.57
N LYS A 44 -28.79 -10.79 -1.38
CA LYS A 44 -27.95 -11.83 -0.76
C LYS A 44 -27.83 -11.75 0.77
N ASN A 45 -28.60 -10.87 1.44
CA ASN A 45 -28.64 -10.73 2.90
C ASN A 45 -27.29 -10.33 3.57
N HIS A 46 -26.35 -9.73 2.82
CA HIS A 46 -25.12 -9.17 3.40
C HIS A 46 -25.43 -7.83 4.08
N ASN A 47 -25.87 -7.88 5.32
CA ASN A 47 -26.17 -6.69 6.10
C ASN A 47 -24.89 -6.14 6.77
N VAL A 48 -24.43 -4.97 6.33
CA VAL A 48 -23.28 -4.25 6.90
C VAL A 48 -23.50 -3.98 8.39
N ASP A 49 -24.73 -3.64 8.80
CA ASP A 49 -25.04 -3.42 10.22
C ASP A 49 -24.87 -4.69 11.04
N ASP A 50 -25.20 -5.86 10.48
CA ASP A 50 -25.00 -7.13 11.17
C ASP A 50 -23.51 -7.50 11.23
N CYS A 51 -22.72 -7.16 10.20
CA CYS A 51 -21.25 -7.30 10.25
C CYS A 51 -20.64 -6.42 11.36
N PHE A 52 -21.08 -5.17 11.50
CA PHE A 52 -20.63 -4.29 12.59
C PHE A 52 -21.09 -4.78 13.97
N LYS A 53 -22.32 -5.31 14.10
CA LYS A 53 -22.78 -5.93 15.34
C LYS A 53 -21.93 -7.15 15.70
N GLU A 54 -21.60 -8.00 14.74
CA GLU A 54 -20.74 -9.16 14.97
C GLU A 54 -19.31 -8.75 15.31
N LEU A 55 -18.76 -7.74 14.64
CA LEU A 55 -17.46 -7.18 14.97
C LEU A 55 -17.45 -6.68 16.41
N TYR A 56 -18.42 -5.85 16.75
CA TYR A 56 -18.61 -5.32 18.10
C TYR A 56 -18.68 -6.43 19.15
N LYS A 57 -19.46 -7.50 18.91
CA LYS A 57 -19.56 -8.65 19.81
C LYS A 57 -18.22 -9.36 20.00
N ARG A 58 -17.41 -9.51 18.95
CA ARG A 58 -16.16 -10.27 19.00
C ARG A 58 -14.98 -9.47 19.55
N VAL A 59 -14.85 -8.18 19.20
CA VAL A 59 -13.72 -7.33 19.64
C VAL A 59 -13.98 -6.62 20.98
N GLY A 60 -15.24 -6.51 21.40
CA GLY A 60 -15.64 -5.78 22.61
C GLY A 60 -15.62 -4.25 22.43
N TRP A 61 -16.17 -3.55 23.43
CA TRP A 61 -16.42 -2.10 23.36
C TRP A 61 -15.15 -1.26 23.13
N ASP A 62 -14.10 -1.52 23.92
CA ASP A 62 -12.89 -0.68 23.94
C ASP A 62 -12.13 -0.74 22.60
N TYR A 63 -12.00 -1.94 22.02
CA TYR A 63 -11.32 -2.11 20.74
C TYR A 63 -12.20 -1.66 19.57
N TYR A 64 -13.52 -1.90 19.62
CA TYR A 64 -14.44 -1.47 18.57
C TYR A 64 -14.36 0.05 18.33
N TRP A 65 -14.44 0.84 19.40
CA TRP A 65 -14.39 2.30 19.31
C TRP A 65 -13.00 2.86 19.00
N LYS A 66 -11.96 2.06 19.18
CA LYS A 66 -10.61 2.37 18.71
C LYS A 66 -10.54 2.27 17.18
N VAL A 67 -11.03 1.17 16.60
CA VAL A 67 -10.92 0.87 15.16
C VAL A 67 -11.94 1.63 14.32
N TYR A 68 -13.20 1.61 14.73
CA TYR A 68 -14.33 2.06 13.90
C TYR A 68 -14.19 3.51 13.38
N PRO A 69 -13.86 4.54 14.20
CA PRO A 69 -13.81 5.91 13.71
C PRO A 69 -12.68 6.15 12.70
N ILE A 70 -11.55 5.48 12.92
CA ILE A 70 -10.36 5.57 12.07
C ILE A 70 -10.65 4.92 10.73
N GLN A 71 -11.16 3.69 10.79
CA GLN A 71 -11.53 2.97 9.59
C GLN A 71 -12.63 3.68 8.83
N ASN A 72 -13.70 4.14 9.48
CA ASN A 72 -14.77 4.88 8.81
C ASN A 72 -14.22 6.09 8.03
N ARG A 73 -13.20 6.79 8.54
CA ARG A 73 -12.58 7.90 7.82
C ARG A 73 -11.80 7.44 6.59
N THR A 74 -10.99 6.41 6.73
CA THR A 74 -10.25 5.79 5.63
C THR A 74 -11.19 5.19 4.59
N LEU A 75 -12.28 4.57 5.03
CA LEU A 75 -13.35 4.04 4.21
C LEU A 75 -14.08 5.13 3.44
N ASN A 76 -14.44 6.26 4.08
CA ASN A 76 -15.07 7.37 3.38
C ASN A 76 -14.19 7.91 2.26
N TYR A 77 -12.88 8.01 2.51
CA TYR A 77 -11.93 8.35 1.46
C TYR A 77 -11.82 7.26 0.40
N ALA A 78 -11.67 6.01 0.79
CA ALA A 78 -11.60 4.87 -0.14
C ALA A 78 -12.86 4.80 -1.01
N GLN A 79 -14.04 5.10 -0.48
CA GLN A 79 -15.29 5.15 -1.25
C GLN A 79 -15.34 6.33 -2.22
N MET A 80 -14.77 7.47 -1.86
CA MET A 80 -14.62 8.59 -2.80
C MET A 80 -13.63 8.22 -3.91
N SER A 81 -12.48 7.66 -3.52
CA SER A 81 -11.35 7.37 -4.39
C SER A 81 -11.48 6.04 -5.15
N PHE A 82 -12.42 5.20 -4.77
CA PHE A 82 -12.60 3.86 -5.29
C PHE A 82 -14.00 3.35 -4.92
N PRO A 83 -15.06 3.80 -5.62
CA PRO A 83 -16.44 3.45 -5.28
C PRO A 83 -16.72 1.95 -5.22
N ALA A 84 -15.92 1.13 -5.94
CA ALA A 84 -15.91 -0.34 -5.87
C ALA A 84 -15.87 -0.88 -4.45
N TYR A 85 -15.13 -0.17 -3.59
CA TYR A 85 -14.90 -0.57 -2.23
C TYR A 85 -16.21 -0.75 -1.45
N LYS A 86 -17.28 -0.01 -1.79
CA LYS A 86 -18.60 -0.17 -1.17
C LYS A 86 -19.17 -1.58 -1.35
N PHE A 87 -18.90 -2.23 -2.49
CA PHE A 87 -19.46 -3.54 -2.83
C PHE A 87 -18.72 -4.71 -2.21
N ILE A 88 -17.50 -4.47 -1.74
CA ILE A 88 -16.68 -5.45 -1.02
C ILE A 88 -16.59 -5.12 0.46
N LEU A 89 -17.12 -3.99 0.91
CA LEU A 89 -17.03 -3.56 2.29
C LEU A 89 -17.55 -4.63 3.27
N PRO A 90 -18.72 -5.26 3.09
CA PRO A 90 -19.14 -6.32 4.00
C PRO A 90 -18.21 -7.53 3.98
N GLU A 91 -17.67 -7.92 2.83
CA GLU A 91 -16.66 -8.97 2.72
C GLU A 91 -15.34 -8.56 3.42
N VAL A 92 -14.88 -7.32 3.28
CA VAL A 92 -13.71 -6.77 4.01
C VAL A 92 -13.96 -6.76 5.52
N LEU A 93 -15.15 -6.34 5.95
CA LEU A 93 -15.54 -6.39 7.36
C LEU A 93 -15.53 -7.84 7.85
N ALA A 94 -16.04 -8.78 7.06
CA ALA A 94 -16.16 -10.18 7.45
C ALA A 94 -14.85 -10.98 7.40
N ASP A 95 -14.00 -10.75 6.40
CA ASP A 95 -12.80 -11.55 6.17
C ASP A 95 -11.52 -10.90 6.68
N ASP A 96 -11.46 -9.57 6.79
CA ASP A 96 -10.32 -8.88 7.37
C ASP A 96 -10.61 -8.45 8.82
N TRP A 97 -11.74 -7.79 9.09
CA TRP A 97 -11.96 -7.23 10.44
C TRP A 97 -12.47 -8.27 11.43
N LEU A 98 -13.36 -9.18 11.03
CA LEU A 98 -13.75 -10.32 11.89
C LEU A 98 -12.67 -11.41 11.95
N ALA A 99 -11.62 -11.37 11.11
CA ALA A 99 -10.48 -12.29 11.21
C ALA A 99 -9.44 -11.84 12.24
N ILE A 100 -9.49 -10.60 12.73
CA ILE A 100 -8.74 -10.14 13.93
C ILE A 100 -8.97 -11.07 15.13
N VAL A 101 -10.13 -11.75 15.14
CA VAL A 101 -10.73 -12.42 16.31
C VAL A 101 -11.07 -13.89 16.07
N ASP A 102 -10.61 -14.46 14.96
CA ASP A 102 -10.87 -15.85 14.60
C ASP A 102 -9.66 -16.73 14.94
N TRP A 103 -9.80 -17.59 15.95
CA TRP A 103 -8.79 -18.55 16.39
C TRP A 103 -8.43 -19.63 15.35
N HIS A 104 -9.26 -19.81 14.30
CA HIS A 104 -8.98 -20.70 13.18
C HIS A 104 -8.29 -19.99 12.01
N LYS A 105 -8.29 -18.65 11.97
CA LYS A 105 -7.59 -17.85 10.96
C LYS A 105 -6.30 -17.28 11.56
N PHE A 106 -5.32 -16.97 10.73
CA PHE A 106 -4.19 -16.12 11.15
C PHE A 106 -4.78 -14.80 11.67
N GLN A 107 -4.34 -14.33 12.85
CA GLN A 107 -4.73 -13.01 13.37
C GLN A 107 -4.26 -11.95 12.38
N ARG A 108 -5.20 -11.40 11.59
CA ARG A 108 -4.93 -10.33 10.62
C ARG A 108 -5.29 -9.00 11.26
N ASP A 109 -4.41 -8.02 11.18
CA ASP A 109 -4.55 -6.71 11.79
C ASP A 109 -4.79 -5.57 10.78
N HIS A 110 -5.14 -5.93 9.54
CA HIS A 110 -5.34 -5.01 8.42
C HIS A 110 -6.25 -3.80 8.76
N ALA A 111 -7.25 -4.00 9.64
CA ALA A 111 -8.20 -2.97 10.07
C ALA A 111 -7.59 -1.83 10.93
N LEU A 112 -6.40 -1.98 11.48
CA LEU A 112 -5.68 -0.83 12.05
C LEU A 112 -4.42 -0.52 11.27
N HIS A 113 -3.79 -1.56 10.72
CA HIS A 113 -2.56 -1.45 9.98
C HIS A 113 -2.65 -0.43 8.82
N GLN A 114 -3.59 -0.61 7.87
CA GLN A 114 -3.75 0.28 6.70
C GLN A 114 -3.91 1.77 7.04
N PRO A 115 -4.84 2.20 7.93
CA PRO A 115 -5.00 3.61 8.26
C PRO A 115 -3.81 4.16 9.07
N LEU A 116 -3.10 3.32 9.84
CA LEU A 116 -1.90 3.72 10.56
C LEU A 116 -0.70 3.89 9.60
N THR A 117 -0.55 3.02 8.60
CA THR A 117 0.41 3.20 7.50
C THR A 117 0.13 4.49 6.75
N ALA A 118 -1.13 4.79 6.41
CA ALA A 118 -1.50 6.04 5.75
C ALA A 118 -1.19 7.28 6.62
N TYR A 119 -1.39 7.18 7.93
CA TYR A 119 -0.98 8.21 8.89
C TYR A 119 0.55 8.42 8.88
N ILE A 120 1.33 7.35 8.91
CA ILE A 120 2.80 7.42 8.87
C ILE A 120 3.23 8.14 7.59
N VAL A 121 2.69 7.75 6.43
CA VAL A 121 2.96 8.38 5.13
C VAL A 121 2.69 9.89 5.16
N LEU A 122 1.51 10.33 5.60
CA LEU A 122 1.21 11.77 5.71
C LEU A 122 2.16 12.47 6.67
N LYS A 123 2.48 11.84 7.79
CA LYS A 123 3.35 12.45 8.80
C LYS A 123 4.78 12.59 8.30
N ILE A 124 5.36 11.59 7.65
CA ILE A 124 6.73 11.66 7.13
C ILE A 124 6.85 12.58 5.92
N LEU A 125 5.86 12.63 5.04
CA LEU A 125 5.92 13.45 3.82
C LEU A 125 5.55 14.92 4.09
N THR A 126 4.51 15.19 4.86
CA THR A 126 3.94 16.54 5.01
C THR A 126 3.98 17.08 6.43
N GLY A 127 4.32 16.25 7.42
CA GLY A 127 4.22 16.64 8.84
C GLY A 127 2.77 16.87 9.28
N GLY A 128 1.81 16.30 8.57
CA GLY A 128 0.39 16.67 8.64
C GLY A 128 0.14 18.02 7.95
N ARG A 129 -0.52 18.97 8.61
CA ARG A 129 -0.71 20.34 8.08
C ARG A 129 0.50 21.27 8.27
N ASN A 130 1.60 20.79 8.85
CA ASN A 130 2.79 21.62 9.10
C ASN A 130 4.05 20.90 8.61
N ILE A 131 4.54 21.32 7.44
CA ILE A 131 5.74 20.77 6.79
C ILE A 131 6.99 20.81 7.67
N ARG A 132 7.06 21.69 8.68
CA ARG A 132 8.18 21.70 9.64
C ARG A 132 8.28 20.43 10.47
N ASN A 133 7.17 19.72 10.60
CA ASN A 133 7.08 18.43 11.30
C ASN A 133 7.28 17.23 10.38
N ALA A 134 7.50 17.43 9.07
CA ALA A 134 7.79 16.33 8.15
C ALA A 134 9.15 15.71 8.49
N LEU A 135 9.38 14.48 8.01
CA LEU A 135 10.69 13.87 8.10
C LEU A 135 11.66 14.70 7.25
N LYS A 136 12.81 15.03 7.84
CA LYS A 136 13.88 15.75 7.15
C LYS A 136 15.12 14.88 7.04
N ILE A 137 15.70 14.84 5.86
CA ILE A 137 16.96 14.17 5.56
C ILE A 137 17.93 15.27 5.12
N ASN A 138 19.07 15.38 5.80
CA ASN A 138 20.03 16.47 5.57
C ASN A 138 19.42 17.88 5.67
N GLY A 139 18.40 18.06 6.52
CA GLY A 139 17.72 19.34 6.74
C GLY A 139 16.58 19.64 5.76
N GLU A 140 16.43 18.87 4.68
CA GLU A 140 15.39 19.02 3.67
C GLU A 140 14.24 18.01 3.87
N PRO A 141 12.97 18.40 3.64
CA PRO A 141 11.84 17.47 3.72
C PRO A 141 11.99 16.27 2.78
N LEU A 142 11.62 15.07 3.25
CA LEU A 142 11.64 13.83 2.46
C LEU A 142 10.86 13.99 1.13
N LEU A 143 9.73 14.69 1.16
CA LEU A 143 8.93 14.93 -0.03
C LEU A 143 9.68 15.74 -1.11
N ASP A 144 10.54 16.68 -0.71
CA ASP A 144 11.37 17.43 -1.65
C ASP A 144 12.42 16.51 -2.29
N HIS A 145 13.04 15.60 -1.52
CA HIS A 145 13.92 14.55 -2.06
C HIS A 145 13.22 13.67 -3.08
N CYS A 146 11.99 13.22 -2.78
CA CYS A 146 11.20 12.42 -3.72
C CYS A 146 10.96 13.16 -5.04
N VAL A 147 10.60 14.44 -4.98
CA VAL A 147 10.32 15.27 -6.16
C VAL A 147 11.60 15.56 -6.95
N ASN A 148 12.74 15.78 -6.28
CA ASN A 148 14.03 15.92 -6.94
C ASN A 148 14.33 14.69 -7.81
N LYS A 149 14.17 13.48 -7.27
CA LYS A 149 14.42 12.23 -8.02
C LYS A 149 13.48 12.02 -9.20
N ILE A 150 12.24 12.49 -9.09
CA ILE A 150 11.30 12.45 -10.21
C ILE A 150 11.70 13.45 -11.30
N LEU A 151 12.21 14.63 -10.93
CA LEU A 151 12.59 15.67 -11.89
C LEU A 151 14.01 15.52 -12.46
N GLU A 152 14.88 14.70 -11.84
CA GLU A 152 16.20 14.31 -12.38
C GLU A 152 16.10 13.35 -13.59
N TRP A 153 14.97 12.65 -13.73
CA TRP A 153 14.60 11.77 -14.85
C TRP A 153 15.41 10.47 -15.01
N ASP A 154 16.64 10.39 -14.54
CA ASP A 154 17.54 9.25 -14.80
C ASP A 154 16.93 7.90 -14.39
N GLY A 155 16.69 7.70 -13.08
CA GLY A 155 16.11 6.47 -12.54
C GLY A 155 14.59 6.38 -12.66
N THR A 156 13.91 7.51 -12.88
CA THR A 156 12.44 7.64 -12.80
C THR A 156 11.77 7.88 -14.17
N ALA A 157 12.52 7.77 -15.28
CA ALA A 157 12.04 8.02 -16.63
C ALA A 157 10.73 7.29 -17.00
N TYR A 158 10.51 6.09 -16.46
CA TYR A 158 9.31 5.30 -16.72
C TYR A 158 8.03 5.95 -16.13
N ILE A 159 8.13 6.61 -14.97
CA ILE A 159 7.05 7.35 -14.32
C ILE A 159 6.65 8.54 -15.22
N LEU A 160 7.65 9.28 -15.68
CA LEU A 160 7.45 10.44 -16.56
C LEU A 160 6.83 10.04 -17.89
N LYS A 161 7.35 8.97 -18.53
CA LYS A 161 6.77 8.46 -19.79
C LYS A 161 5.31 8.05 -19.62
N CYS A 162 4.97 7.40 -18.50
CA CYS A 162 3.59 7.05 -18.19
C CYS A 162 2.71 8.29 -17.99
N LEU A 163 3.19 9.31 -17.26
CA LEU A 163 2.45 10.56 -17.10
C LEU A 163 2.35 11.35 -18.42
N GLN A 164 3.38 11.36 -19.26
CA GLN A 164 3.39 12.01 -20.57
C GLN A 164 2.38 11.39 -21.52
N SER A 165 2.34 10.05 -21.64
CA SER A 165 1.34 9.37 -22.46
C SER A 165 -0.08 9.67 -21.98
N THR A 166 -0.23 9.92 -20.69
CA THR A 166 -1.49 10.27 -20.03
C THR A 166 -1.88 11.75 -20.27
N LEU A 167 -0.93 12.68 -20.20
CA LEU A 167 -1.17 14.14 -20.27
C LEU A 167 -1.20 14.72 -21.70
N VAL A 168 -0.47 14.13 -22.66
CA VAL A 168 -0.46 14.58 -24.07
C VAL A 168 -1.87 14.55 -24.66
N GLU A 169 -2.71 13.64 -24.18
CA GLU A 169 -4.09 13.48 -24.64
C GLU A 169 -5.04 14.56 -24.06
N ASP A 170 -4.74 15.10 -22.87
CA ASP A 170 -5.63 16.01 -22.14
C ASP A 170 -5.25 17.50 -22.26
N PHE A 171 -3.96 17.85 -22.40
CA PHE A 171 -3.52 19.25 -22.18
C PHE A 171 -2.72 19.90 -23.32
N GLY A 172 -2.38 19.20 -24.41
CA GLY A 172 -1.77 19.77 -25.63
C GLY A 172 -0.38 20.42 -25.48
N ASN A 173 0.04 20.83 -24.27
CA ASN A 173 1.37 21.35 -23.95
C ASN A 173 1.69 21.16 -22.46
N ALA A 174 1.95 19.91 -22.05
CA ALA A 174 2.29 19.55 -20.67
C ALA A 174 3.77 19.77 -20.31
N ASN A 175 4.57 20.36 -21.20
CA ASN A 175 6.03 20.51 -21.04
C ASN A 175 6.43 21.24 -19.74
N VAL A 176 5.63 22.22 -19.31
CA VAL A 176 5.86 22.98 -18.06
C VAL A 176 5.80 22.10 -16.80
N LEU A 177 5.12 20.95 -16.84
CA LEU A 177 5.03 20.03 -15.69
C LEU A 177 6.22 19.06 -15.62
N PHE A 178 7.06 19.04 -16.65
CA PHE A 178 8.24 18.18 -16.73
C PHE A 178 9.53 18.95 -16.47
N GLU A 179 9.55 20.26 -16.72
CA GLU A 179 10.69 21.13 -16.41
C GLU A 179 10.79 21.40 -14.90
N ASP A 180 12.01 21.45 -14.36
CA ASP A 180 12.22 21.80 -12.96
C ASP A 180 11.91 23.29 -12.72
N ASN A 181 10.69 23.56 -12.28
CA ASN A 181 10.21 24.88 -11.89
C ASN A 181 9.24 24.78 -10.69
N PRO A 182 8.94 25.91 -10.01
CA PRO A 182 8.09 25.89 -8.82
C PRO A 182 6.69 25.29 -9.04
N ILE A 183 6.09 25.47 -10.22
CA ILE A 183 4.76 24.93 -10.53
C ILE A 183 4.83 23.40 -10.68
N ALA A 184 5.81 22.90 -11.43
CA ALA A 184 6.03 21.47 -11.59
C ALA A 184 6.32 20.80 -10.23
N ARG A 185 7.18 21.40 -9.41
CA ARG A 185 7.50 20.88 -8.07
C ARG A 185 6.26 20.74 -7.20
N GLU A 186 5.43 21.78 -7.08
CA GLU A 186 4.21 21.70 -6.29
C GLU A 186 3.20 20.70 -6.87
N PHE A 187 3.08 20.61 -8.19
CA PHE A 187 2.26 19.59 -8.84
C PHE A 187 2.72 18.18 -8.49
N TRP A 188 4.02 17.89 -8.60
CA TRP A 188 4.60 16.59 -8.26
C TRP A 188 4.48 16.25 -6.78
N LYS A 189 4.60 17.23 -5.87
CA LYS A 189 4.34 17.02 -4.44
C LYS A 189 2.93 16.50 -4.20
N ILE A 190 1.93 17.15 -4.81
CA ILE A 190 0.53 16.77 -4.65
C ILE A 190 0.29 15.37 -5.25
N LEU A 191 0.83 15.09 -6.44
CA LEU A 191 0.74 13.76 -7.07
C LEU A 191 1.34 12.67 -6.19
N PHE A 192 2.54 12.90 -5.67
CA PHE A 192 3.25 11.95 -4.82
C PHE A 192 2.45 11.64 -3.56
N VAL A 193 1.94 12.67 -2.87
CA VAL A 193 1.16 12.50 -1.64
C VAL A 193 -0.14 11.75 -1.92
N GLU A 194 -0.83 12.03 -3.03
CA GLU A 194 -2.05 11.30 -3.41
C GLU A 194 -1.76 9.83 -3.70
N ALA A 195 -0.77 9.53 -4.56
CA ALA A 195 -0.40 8.15 -4.89
C ALA A 195 0.10 7.38 -3.66
N ALA A 196 0.89 8.03 -2.79
CA ALA A 196 1.38 7.42 -1.56
C ALA A 196 0.25 7.11 -0.58
N TYR A 197 -0.71 8.02 -0.43
CA TYR A 197 -1.86 7.80 0.44
C TYR A 197 -2.74 6.65 -0.08
N LEU A 198 -3.03 6.62 -1.39
CA LEU A 198 -3.75 5.52 -2.03
C LEU A 198 -3.05 4.18 -1.81
N ALA A 199 -1.73 4.12 -2.08
CA ALA A 199 -0.95 2.91 -1.86
C ALA A 199 -1.00 2.48 -0.39
N ALA A 200 -0.82 3.39 0.57
CA ALA A 200 -0.86 3.07 1.99
C ALA A 200 -2.24 2.54 2.46
N VAL A 201 -3.33 3.07 1.92
CA VAL A 201 -4.68 2.58 2.26
C VAL A 201 -4.93 1.18 1.70
N PHE A 202 -4.32 0.83 0.57
CA PHE A 202 -4.67 -0.38 -0.20
C PHE A 202 -3.56 -1.44 -0.30
N HIS A 203 -2.36 -1.21 0.24
CA HIS A 203 -1.21 -2.12 0.12
C HIS A 203 -1.51 -3.54 0.63
N ASP A 204 -2.19 -3.60 1.77
CA ASP A 204 -2.56 -4.84 2.45
C ASP A 204 -3.98 -5.31 2.14
N MET A 205 -4.54 -4.98 0.97
CA MET A 205 -5.74 -5.68 0.49
C MET A 205 -5.36 -7.11 0.11
N GLY A 206 -5.05 -7.96 1.11
CA GLY A 206 -4.33 -9.23 0.92
C GLY A 206 -5.10 -10.36 0.23
N TYR A 207 -6.37 -10.16 -0.12
CA TYR A 207 -7.20 -11.20 -0.75
C TYR A 207 -8.09 -10.65 -1.85
N PRO A 208 -7.52 -9.85 -2.77
CA PRO A 208 -8.30 -9.26 -3.84
C PRO A 208 -8.92 -10.34 -4.69
N TRP A 209 -8.40 -11.57 -4.73
CA TRP A 209 -9.00 -12.66 -5.52
C TRP A 209 -10.22 -13.32 -4.89
N GLN A 210 -10.33 -13.37 -3.56
CA GLN A 210 -11.59 -13.75 -2.92
C GLN A 210 -12.64 -12.67 -3.19
N TYR A 211 -12.22 -11.41 -3.14
CA TYR A 211 -13.04 -10.26 -3.50
C TYR A 211 -13.37 -10.25 -5.01
N ILE A 212 -12.42 -10.50 -5.90
CA ILE A 212 -12.55 -10.53 -7.36
C ILE A 212 -13.33 -11.74 -7.80
N ASN A 213 -13.28 -12.89 -7.14
CA ASN A 213 -14.18 -14.00 -7.45
C ASN A 213 -15.61 -13.66 -7.03
N SER A 214 -15.76 -13.05 -5.85
CA SER A 214 -17.04 -12.52 -5.38
C SER A 214 -17.57 -11.40 -6.29
N LEU A 215 -16.68 -10.63 -6.92
CA LEU A 215 -17.01 -9.55 -7.86
C LEU A 215 -17.13 -10.04 -9.29
N ASN A 216 -16.39 -11.05 -9.76
CA ASN A 216 -16.48 -11.61 -11.11
C ASN A 216 -17.86 -12.20 -11.30
N SER A 217 -18.38 -12.94 -10.31
CA SER A 217 -19.80 -13.36 -10.33
C SER A 217 -20.81 -12.19 -10.37
N LYS A 218 -20.38 -10.97 -9.99
CA LYS A 218 -21.17 -9.72 -10.02
C LYS A 218 -20.83 -8.83 -11.25
N LEU A 219 -19.73 -9.09 -11.95
CA LEU A 219 -19.10 -8.25 -12.99
C LEU A 219 -18.77 -9.08 -14.26
N GLU A 220 -19.35 -10.27 -14.40
CA GLU A 220 -19.13 -11.22 -15.51
C GLU A 220 -19.31 -10.58 -16.90
N HIS A 221 -20.10 -9.50 -16.98
CA HIS A 221 -20.34 -8.72 -18.20
C HIS A 221 -19.19 -7.78 -18.59
N ALA A 222 -18.23 -7.49 -17.70
CA ALA A 222 -17.10 -6.59 -17.94
C ALA A 222 -15.93 -7.24 -18.73
N GLY A 223 -16.10 -8.48 -19.22
CA GLY A 223 -15.24 -9.06 -20.25
C GLY A 223 -13.96 -9.74 -19.76
N TYR A 224 -13.75 -9.92 -18.45
CA TYR A 224 -12.59 -10.62 -17.92
C TYR A 224 -12.94 -11.61 -16.78
N PRO A 225 -13.19 -12.89 -17.10
CA PRO A 225 -13.25 -13.94 -16.09
C PRO A 225 -11.83 -14.30 -15.65
N VAL A 226 -11.51 -14.05 -14.38
CA VAL A 226 -10.30 -14.60 -13.74
C VAL A 226 -10.69 -15.94 -13.12
N ASP A 227 -10.34 -17.04 -13.77
CA ASP A 227 -10.67 -18.38 -13.26
C ASP A 227 -9.71 -18.82 -12.12
N SER A 228 -8.49 -18.26 -12.06
CA SER A 228 -7.61 -18.34 -10.89
C SER A 228 -6.35 -17.47 -11.08
N PRO A 229 -5.90 -16.73 -10.06
CA PRO A 229 -4.69 -15.91 -10.12
C PRO A 229 -3.37 -16.67 -9.97
N THR A 230 -3.38 -17.92 -9.48
CA THR A 230 -2.15 -18.64 -9.12
C THR A 230 -1.55 -19.47 -10.26
N SER A 231 -2.27 -19.63 -11.38
CA SER A 231 -1.84 -20.48 -12.51
C SER A 231 -1.61 -19.75 -13.84
N ASP A 232 -2.14 -18.53 -14.02
CA ASP A 232 -2.18 -17.87 -15.34
C ASP A 232 -1.34 -16.57 -15.39
N ALA A 233 -0.09 -16.65 -14.93
CA ALA A 233 0.86 -15.53 -15.01
C ALA A 233 0.97 -14.95 -16.44
N GLU A 234 0.90 -15.80 -17.47
CA GLU A 234 0.90 -15.41 -18.88
C GLU A 234 -0.33 -14.54 -19.24
N LYS A 235 -1.52 -14.91 -18.76
CA LYS A 235 -2.76 -14.16 -19.00
C LYS A 235 -2.70 -12.79 -18.31
N ILE A 236 -2.20 -12.74 -17.08
CA ILE A 236 -2.01 -11.49 -16.34
C ILE A 236 -1.01 -10.59 -17.06
N ILE A 237 0.14 -11.13 -17.50
CA ILE A 237 1.13 -10.36 -18.27
C ILE A 237 0.52 -9.87 -19.59
N LYS A 238 -0.30 -10.67 -20.27
CA LYS A 238 -0.97 -10.24 -21.50
C LYS A 238 -1.91 -9.05 -21.28
N VAL A 239 -2.54 -8.94 -20.11
CA VAL A 239 -3.53 -7.89 -19.81
C VAL A 239 -2.89 -6.66 -19.15
N PHE A 240 -1.96 -6.87 -18.22
CA PHE A 240 -1.37 -5.83 -17.37
C PHE A 240 0.11 -5.56 -17.67
N GLY A 241 0.78 -6.37 -18.49
CA GLY A 241 2.24 -6.35 -18.67
C GLY A 241 2.81 -5.07 -19.28
N GLU A 242 1.98 -4.29 -19.97
CA GLU A 242 2.34 -2.97 -20.52
C GLU A 242 2.07 -1.81 -19.55
N ARG A 243 1.46 -2.08 -18.39
CA ARG A 243 1.12 -1.07 -17.38
C ARG A 243 2.29 -0.78 -16.46
N LEU A 244 2.23 0.37 -15.79
CA LEU A 244 3.24 0.85 -14.84
C LEU A 244 3.56 -0.19 -13.76
N LEU A 245 2.55 -0.93 -13.30
CA LEU A 245 2.68 -2.04 -12.34
C LEU A 245 3.79 -3.04 -12.71
N PHE A 246 3.98 -3.36 -13.99
CA PHE A 246 4.95 -4.37 -14.43
C PHE A 246 6.35 -3.81 -14.69
N CYS A 247 6.56 -2.50 -14.64
CA CYS A 247 7.87 -1.87 -14.85
C CYS A 247 8.97 -2.45 -13.94
N PRO A 248 8.78 -2.63 -12.62
CA PRO A 248 9.84 -3.18 -11.76
C PRO A 248 10.25 -4.61 -12.15
N LEU A 249 9.28 -5.47 -12.49
CA LEU A 249 9.52 -6.85 -12.97
C LEU A 249 10.27 -6.87 -14.31
N ASN A 250 10.25 -5.76 -15.05
CA ASN A 250 10.98 -5.53 -16.29
C ASN A 250 12.29 -4.76 -16.09
N GLY A 251 12.80 -4.67 -14.85
CA GLY A 251 14.02 -3.95 -14.53
C GLY A 251 13.86 -2.44 -14.68
N TYR A 252 12.69 -1.91 -14.29
CA TYR A 252 12.31 -0.50 -14.38
C TYR A 252 12.35 0.07 -15.80
N ARG A 253 11.99 -0.79 -16.77
CA ARG A 253 11.86 -0.45 -18.18
C ARG A 253 10.47 -0.80 -18.68
N LEU A 254 9.96 0.03 -19.59
CA LEU A 254 8.81 -0.36 -20.40
C LEU A 254 9.27 -1.47 -21.37
N LEU A 255 8.42 -2.48 -21.59
CA LEU A 255 8.74 -3.56 -22.53
C LEU A 255 8.84 -2.98 -23.95
N ASP A 256 10.00 -3.17 -24.58
CA ASP A 256 10.25 -2.73 -25.95
C ASP A 256 10.89 -3.85 -26.81
N ARG A 257 11.08 -3.57 -28.11
CA ARG A 257 11.65 -4.50 -29.09
C ARG A 257 13.10 -4.92 -28.79
N ASN A 258 13.80 -4.22 -27.91
CA ASN A 258 15.19 -4.51 -27.54
C ASN A 258 15.31 -5.42 -26.31
N THR A 259 14.17 -5.84 -25.75
CA THR A 259 14.13 -6.78 -24.64
C THR A 259 14.70 -8.15 -25.07
N PRO A 260 15.61 -8.78 -24.30
CA PRO A 260 16.16 -10.09 -24.65
C PRO A 260 15.08 -11.14 -24.88
N SER A 261 15.26 -12.03 -25.86
CA SER A 261 14.28 -13.08 -26.19
C SER A 261 13.96 -14.05 -25.05
N THR A 262 14.83 -14.12 -24.04
CA THR A 262 14.65 -14.94 -22.83
C THR A 262 13.92 -14.24 -21.70
N TRP A 263 13.77 -12.91 -21.77
CA TRP A 263 13.10 -12.11 -20.74
C TRP A 263 11.62 -12.48 -20.54
N PRO A 264 10.83 -12.77 -21.60
CA PRO A 264 9.43 -13.19 -21.42
C PRO A 264 9.28 -14.38 -20.48
N ASN A 265 10.14 -15.40 -20.61
CA ASN A 265 10.10 -16.58 -19.73
C ASN A 265 10.47 -16.23 -18.28
N LYS A 266 11.46 -15.34 -18.09
CA LYS A 266 11.85 -14.85 -16.77
C LYS A 266 10.70 -14.07 -16.12
N LEU A 267 10.05 -13.20 -16.88
CA LEU A 267 8.91 -12.40 -16.42
C LEU A 267 7.74 -13.28 -15.98
N VAL A 268 7.39 -14.30 -16.78
CA VAL A 268 6.36 -15.29 -16.44
C VAL A 268 6.72 -16.01 -15.13
N GLY A 269 7.97 -16.46 -14.99
CA GLY A 269 8.44 -17.12 -13.77
C GLY A 269 8.36 -16.22 -12.52
N LEU A 270 8.78 -14.96 -12.64
CA LEU A 270 8.71 -13.98 -11.56
C LEU A 270 7.27 -13.65 -11.17
N ALA A 271 6.41 -13.36 -12.14
CA ALA A 271 5.00 -13.09 -11.91
C ALA A 271 4.32 -14.29 -11.24
N ALA A 272 4.58 -15.51 -11.71
CA ALA A 272 4.04 -16.73 -11.11
C ALA A 272 4.51 -16.93 -9.66
N LYS A 273 5.78 -16.66 -9.35
CA LYS A 273 6.31 -16.75 -7.97
C LYS A 273 5.66 -15.67 -7.10
N ALA A 274 5.63 -14.42 -7.55
CA ALA A 274 5.01 -13.30 -6.85
C ALA A 274 3.51 -13.55 -6.55
N LEU A 275 2.73 -14.01 -7.53
CA LEU A 275 1.31 -14.34 -7.33
C LEU A 275 1.04 -15.41 -6.25
N ARG A 276 2.02 -16.27 -5.96
CA ARG A 276 1.90 -17.32 -4.94
C ARG A 276 2.51 -16.95 -3.60
N GLU A 277 3.53 -16.12 -3.61
CA GLU A 277 4.40 -15.90 -2.44
C GLU A 277 4.34 -14.49 -1.86
N THR A 278 3.64 -13.57 -2.52
CA THR A 278 3.39 -12.21 -2.05
C THR A 278 1.89 -11.93 -2.05
N HIS A 279 1.45 -11.00 -1.21
CA HIS A 279 0.10 -10.45 -1.24
C HIS A 279 0.06 -9.13 -2.04
N GLY A 280 1.20 -8.44 -2.19
CA GLY A 280 1.29 -7.17 -2.93
C GLY A 280 0.91 -7.27 -4.42
N LEU A 281 1.43 -8.25 -5.17
CA LEU A 281 1.11 -8.38 -6.60
C LEU A 281 -0.37 -8.74 -6.84
N PRO A 282 -0.94 -9.76 -6.16
CA PRO A 282 -2.39 -9.95 -6.08
C PRO A 282 -3.14 -8.65 -5.79
N GLY A 283 -2.75 -7.95 -4.70
CA GLY A 283 -3.31 -6.68 -4.21
C GLY A 283 -3.44 -5.65 -5.31
N ALA A 284 -2.31 -5.38 -5.97
CA ALA A 284 -2.20 -4.40 -7.03
C ALA A 284 -3.05 -4.74 -8.26
N ILE A 285 -3.05 -6.00 -8.71
CA ILE A 285 -3.87 -6.41 -9.86
C ILE A 285 -5.34 -6.23 -9.55
N GLY A 286 -5.78 -6.61 -8.35
CA GLY A 286 -7.17 -6.42 -7.96
C GLY A 286 -7.59 -4.98 -7.84
N PHE A 287 -6.72 -4.15 -7.27
CA PHE A 287 -6.92 -2.72 -7.20
C PHE A 287 -7.11 -2.11 -8.60
N LEU A 288 -6.25 -2.46 -9.56
CA LEU A 288 -6.35 -2.00 -10.94
C LEU A 288 -7.59 -2.55 -11.66
N TYR A 289 -7.83 -3.86 -11.57
CA TYR A 289 -8.97 -4.50 -12.22
C TYR A 289 -10.31 -3.90 -11.80
N LEU A 290 -10.50 -3.68 -10.50
CA LEU A 290 -11.73 -3.08 -10.01
C LEU A 290 -11.87 -1.61 -10.41
N ASN A 291 -10.76 -0.88 -10.46
CA ASN A 291 -10.74 0.48 -10.98
C ASN A 291 -11.16 0.50 -12.45
N ASP A 292 -10.70 -0.48 -13.21
CA ASP A 292 -10.97 -0.62 -14.63
C ASP A 292 -12.45 -0.93 -14.89
N VAL A 293 -13.01 -1.95 -14.24
CA VAL A 293 -14.41 -2.38 -14.45
C VAL A 293 -15.43 -1.28 -14.15
N ILE A 294 -15.23 -0.48 -13.10
CA ILE A 294 -16.18 0.58 -12.73
C ILE A 294 -16.07 1.81 -13.63
N LYS A 295 -14.97 1.93 -14.37
CA LYS A 295 -14.70 3.01 -15.31
C LYS A 295 -14.97 2.55 -16.75
N ASP A 296 -16.21 2.18 -17.12
CA ASP A 296 -16.66 1.96 -18.53
C ASP A 296 -15.58 1.36 -19.48
N PHE A 297 -14.82 0.37 -19.03
CA PHE A 297 -13.48 0.07 -19.56
C PHE A 297 -13.46 -0.26 -21.08
N PRO A 298 -12.54 0.32 -21.89
CA PRO A 298 -12.01 1.68 -21.88
C PRO A 298 -12.69 2.52 -22.99
N THR A 299 -13.41 3.59 -22.65
CA THR A 299 -13.92 4.51 -23.69
C THR A 299 -13.83 6.00 -23.38
N ILE A 300 -13.54 6.42 -22.14
CA ILE A 300 -13.49 7.84 -21.79
C ILE A 300 -12.18 8.19 -21.08
N LYS A 301 -11.33 8.98 -21.78
CA LYS A 301 -10.00 9.44 -21.35
C LYS A 301 -10.02 10.66 -20.40
N ASN A 302 -11.20 11.20 -20.05
CA ASN A 302 -11.38 12.51 -19.40
C ASN A 302 -10.78 12.70 -17.98
N PHE A 303 -9.98 11.77 -17.45
CA PHE A 303 -9.46 11.80 -16.07
C PHE A 303 -8.03 11.24 -15.96
N ALA A 304 -7.15 11.59 -16.90
CA ALA A 304 -5.88 10.92 -17.10
C ALA A 304 -4.94 11.01 -15.87
N ILE A 305 -4.82 12.20 -15.23
CA ILE A 305 -3.99 12.38 -14.03
C ILE A 305 -4.41 11.46 -12.86
N ARG A 306 -5.71 11.28 -12.69
CA ARG A 306 -6.26 10.43 -11.62
C ARG A 306 -5.95 8.97 -11.86
N GLN A 307 -6.04 8.53 -13.12
CA GLN A 307 -5.64 7.18 -13.52
C GLN A 307 -4.15 6.96 -13.27
N PHE A 308 -3.31 7.96 -13.55
CA PHE A 308 -1.89 7.88 -13.25
C PHE A 308 -1.61 7.65 -11.75
N CYS A 309 -2.28 8.37 -10.84
CA CYS A 309 -2.13 8.12 -9.40
C CYS A 309 -2.49 6.69 -9.01
N VAL A 310 -3.54 6.12 -9.62
CA VAL A 310 -3.97 4.72 -9.39
C VAL A 310 -2.92 3.73 -9.91
N GLU A 311 -2.40 3.92 -11.12
CA GLU A 311 -1.33 3.08 -11.70
C GLU A 311 -0.07 3.10 -10.83
N TRP A 312 0.34 4.29 -10.39
CA TRP A 312 1.54 4.46 -9.60
C TRP A 312 1.38 3.89 -8.18
N ALA A 313 0.20 4.09 -7.57
CA ALA A 313 -0.16 3.44 -6.32
C ALA A 313 -0.15 1.91 -6.44
N ALA A 314 -0.70 1.34 -7.52
CA ALA A 314 -0.69 -0.11 -7.75
C ALA A 314 0.74 -0.68 -7.81
N MET A 315 1.66 0.03 -8.47
CA MET A 315 3.07 -0.35 -8.50
C MET A 315 3.68 -0.39 -7.08
N ALA A 316 3.40 0.63 -6.25
CA ALA A 316 3.86 0.67 -4.87
C ALA A 316 3.22 -0.42 -3.98
N ILE A 317 1.93 -0.69 -4.17
CA ILE A 317 1.22 -1.81 -3.55
C ILE A 317 1.88 -3.14 -3.94
N MET A 318 2.32 -3.33 -5.17
CA MET A 318 3.06 -4.54 -5.50
C MET A 318 4.42 -4.56 -4.80
N MET A 319 5.21 -3.50 -4.97
CA MET A 319 6.60 -3.50 -4.57
C MET A 319 6.83 -3.55 -3.07
N HIS A 320 5.90 -3.09 -2.23
CA HIS A 320 6.13 -3.13 -0.77
C HIS A 320 6.37 -4.56 -0.24
N ASP A 321 5.73 -5.57 -0.85
CA ASP A 321 5.81 -6.98 -0.42
C ASP A 321 6.69 -7.86 -1.35
N MET A 322 7.49 -7.27 -2.23
CA MET A 322 8.33 -8.06 -3.17
C MET A 322 9.65 -8.55 -2.56
N THR A 323 9.88 -8.30 -1.27
CA THR A 323 11.15 -8.65 -0.58
C THR A 323 11.49 -10.14 -0.68
N LYS A 324 10.49 -11.02 -0.58
CA LYS A 324 10.70 -12.47 -0.69
C LYS A 324 11.13 -12.88 -2.11
N ILE A 325 10.57 -12.23 -3.14
CA ILE A 325 10.93 -12.49 -4.54
C ILE A 325 12.33 -11.93 -4.85
N TYR A 326 12.67 -10.78 -4.27
CA TYR A 326 14.00 -10.19 -4.37
C TYR A 326 15.11 -11.11 -3.84
N TRP A 327 14.95 -11.61 -2.61
CA TRP A 327 15.93 -12.51 -1.99
C TRP A 327 15.90 -13.91 -2.59
N GLY A 328 14.71 -14.41 -2.95
CA GLY A 328 14.52 -15.80 -3.34
C GLY A 328 14.48 -16.72 -2.13
N ASP A 329 15.07 -17.91 -2.25
CA ASP A 329 14.88 -18.97 -1.24
C ASP A 329 15.89 -18.86 -0.07
N ASN A 330 16.88 -17.94 -0.15
CA ASN A 330 17.92 -17.80 0.86
C ASN A 330 18.31 -16.34 1.16
N LEU A 331 17.84 -15.82 2.29
CA LEU A 331 18.14 -14.47 2.80
C LEU A 331 19.64 -14.22 3.12
N TYR A 332 20.43 -15.28 3.28
CA TYR A 332 21.84 -15.18 3.63
C TYR A 332 22.79 -15.29 2.42
N ALA A 333 22.25 -15.54 1.23
CA ALA A 333 23.00 -15.50 -0.03
C ALA A 333 22.95 -14.09 -0.66
N SER A 334 23.53 -13.93 -1.86
CA SER A 334 23.23 -12.77 -2.70
C SER A 334 21.79 -12.84 -3.22
N PRO A 335 21.05 -11.71 -3.33
CA PRO A 335 19.69 -11.69 -3.84
C PRO A 335 19.57 -12.32 -5.24
N GLU A 336 18.59 -13.21 -5.43
CA GLU A 336 18.32 -13.85 -6.74
C GLU A 336 17.87 -12.83 -7.80
N ASN A 337 17.14 -11.78 -7.38
CA ASN A 337 16.51 -10.81 -8.26
C ASN A 337 16.92 -9.38 -7.91
N SER A 338 18.24 -9.09 -7.97
CA SER A 338 18.82 -7.80 -7.58
C SER A 338 18.18 -6.55 -8.20
N HIS A 339 17.65 -6.67 -9.43
CA HIS A 339 16.90 -5.60 -10.12
C HIS A 339 15.59 -5.18 -9.43
N LEU A 340 15.06 -6.00 -8.50
CA LEU A 340 13.88 -5.66 -7.69
C LEU A 340 14.24 -4.90 -6.41
N ARG A 341 15.53 -4.61 -6.15
CA ARG A 341 15.93 -3.80 -5.00
C ARG A 341 15.22 -2.45 -5.08
N LEU A 342 14.56 -2.06 -3.99
CA LEU A 342 13.88 -0.78 -3.89
C LEU A 342 14.90 0.32 -3.63
N ASN A 343 15.35 0.93 -4.72
CA ASN A 343 16.25 2.07 -4.69
C ASN A 343 15.46 3.38 -4.80
N PHE A 344 15.72 4.31 -3.89
CA PHE A 344 15.07 5.62 -3.83
C PHE A 344 15.26 6.45 -5.11
N ASP A 345 16.38 6.29 -5.83
CA ASP A 345 16.60 6.96 -7.13
C ASP A 345 15.68 6.45 -8.23
N THR A 346 15.21 5.22 -8.14
CA THR A 346 14.43 4.56 -9.18
C THR A 346 12.94 4.52 -8.84
N ASP A 347 12.63 4.29 -7.56
CA ASP A 347 11.26 4.12 -7.09
C ASP A 347 11.06 4.72 -5.68
N PRO A 348 11.09 6.06 -5.57
CA PRO A 348 10.96 6.74 -4.28
C PRO A 348 9.60 6.47 -3.63
N LEU A 349 8.53 6.27 -4.43
CA LEU A 349 7.19 5.97 -3.90
C LEU A 349 7.18 4.63 -3.16
N SER A 350 7.60 3.55 -3.83
CA SER A 350 7.61 2.23 -3.20
C SER A 350 8.55 2.16 -2.00
N CYS A 351 9.69 2.89 -2.03
CA CYS A 351 10.57 3.01 -0.87
C CYS A 351 9.83 3.61 0.34
N VAL A 352 9.10 4.71 0.14
CA VAL A 352 8.32 5.37 1.19
C VAL A 352 7.22 4.46 1.74
N ILE A 353 6.49 3.75 0.87
CA ILE A 353 5.42 2.84 1.29
C ILE A 353 5.98 1.67 2.09
N THR A 354 7.05 1.03 1.61
CA THR A 354 7.69 -0.09 2.31
C THR A 354 8.24 0.36 3.67
N LEU A 355 8.87 1.54 3.73
CA LEU A 355 9.36 2.08 5.00
C LEU A 355 8.20 2.38 5.96
N ALA A 356 7.08 2.92 5.47
CA ALA A 356 5.91 3.21 6.29
C ALA A 356 5.29 1.94 6.88
N ASP A 357 5.17 0.87 6.08
CA ASP A 357 4.73 -0.45 6.55
C ASP A 357 5.65 -1.01 7.66
N ILE A 358 6.98 -0.94 7.47
CA ILE A 358 7.95 -1.37 8.50
C ILE A 358 7.85 -0.53 9.79
N ILE A 359 7.56 0.78 9.69
CA ILE A 359 7.34 1.66 10.85
C ILE A 359 6.04 1.29 11.59
N GLU A 360 5.01 0.85 10.84
CA GLU A 360 3.72 0.42 11.36
C GLU A 360 3.85 -0.91 12.11
N ASP A 361 4.19 -0.80 13.39
CA ASP A 361 4.24 -1.91 14.33
C ASP A 361 3.53 -1.56 15.65
N PHE A 362 3.26 -0.28 15.90
CA PHE A 362 2.58 0.18 17.11
C PHE A 362 1.08 -0.10 17.03
N GLU A 363 0.48 -0.45 18.16
CA GLU A 363 -0.94 -0.84 18.22
C GLU A 363 -1.36 -2.08 17.42
N ARG A 364 -0.44 -2.81 16.77
CA ARG A 364 -0.73 -4.13 16.21
C ARG A 364 -1.31 -5.04 17.30
N PRO A 365 -2.56 -5.51 17.14
CA PRO A 365 -3.26 -6.28 18.15
C PRO A 365 -2.60 -7.65 18.35
N SER A 366 -2.55 -8.05 19.61
CA SER A 366 -2.24 -9.40 20.04
C SER A 366 -3.45 -9.96 20.76
N VAL A 367 -3.84 -11.19 20.40
CA VAL A 367 -5.00 -11.84 21.02
C VAL A 367 -4.55 -12.95 21.95
N ASN A 368 -4.99 -12.85 23.21
CA ASN A 368 -4.85 -13.92 24.19
C ASN A 368 -6.19 -14.58 24.45
N PHE A 369 -6.23 -15.91 24.33
CA PHE A 369 -7.40 -16.72 24.64
C PHE A 369 -7.23 -17.35 26.02
N SER A 370 -8.23 -17.18 26.88
CA SER A 370 -8.28 -17.82 28.20
C SER A 370 -9.60 -18.58 28.36
N PRO A 371 -9.60 -19.82 28.88
CA PRO A 371 -10.83 -20.56 29.14
C PRO A 371 -11.62 -19.88 30.26
N ASP A 372 -12.93 -19.67 30.07
CA ASP A 372 -13.79 -19.01 31.07
C ASP A 372 -14.49 -20.01 32.02
N GLY A 373 -13.93 -21.21 32.19
CA GLY A 373 -14.54 -22.28 33.00
C GLY A 373 -15.83 -22.88 32.43
N ASN A 374 -16.33 -22.37 31.30
CA ASN A 374 -17.42 -22.91 30.47
C ASN A 374 -16.89 -23.23 29.05
N THR A 375 -17.74 -23.72 28.15
CA THR A 375 -17.43 -23.96 26.72
C THR A 375 -17.09 -22.68 25.91
N THR A 376 -16.88 -21.54 26.57
CA THR A 376 -16.58 -20.24 25.97
C THR A 376 -15.19 -19.73 26.39
N ALA A 377 -14.44 -19.19 25.43
CA ALA A 377 -13.14 -18.55 25.69
C ALA A 377 -13.33 -17.04 25.92
N LYS A 378 -12.68 -16.50 26.95
CA LYS A 378 -12.45 -15.06 27.11
C LYS A 378 -11.32 -14.63 26.20
N VAL A 379 -11.58 -13.58 25.41
CA VAL A 379 -10.64 -12.99 24.47
C VAL A 379 -10.16 -11.65 25.04
N LYS A 380 -8.84 -11.47 25.16
CA LYS A 380 -8.24 -10.20 25.55
C LYS A 380 -7.33 -9.68 24.44
N TYR A 381 -7.54 -8.43 24.05
CA TYR A 381 -6.71 -7.69 23.11
C TYR A 381 -5.68 -6.86 23.88
N ASP A 382 -4.43 -6.95 23.45
CA ASP A 382 -3.35 -6.08 23.94
C ASP A 382 -2.51 -5.61 22.75
N SER A 383 -1.77 -4.52 22.91
CA SER A 383 -0.75 -4.12 21.94
C SER A 383 0.61 -4.11 22.60
N HIS A 384 1.55 -4.82 21.99
CA HIS A 384 2.87 -4.99 22.59
C HIS A 384 3.82 -3.85 22.27
N CYS A 385 3.60 -3.15 21.16
CA CYS A 385 4.35 -1.96 20.77
C CYS A 385 3.52 -0.70 21.00
N LYS A 386 4.00 0.18 21.88
CA LYS A 386 3.29 1.42 22.29
C LYS A 386 3.52 2.58 21.34
N TYR A 387 4.74 2.70 20.85
CA TYR A 387 5.12 3.70 19.86
C TYR A 387 6.33 3.22 19.08
N THR A 388 6.43 3.73 17.86
CA THR A 388 7.62 3.61 17.01
C THR A 388 8.25 5.00 16.90
N ARG A 389 9.57 5.09 16.94
CA ARG A 389 10.31 6.35 16.83
C ARG A 389 11.28 6.28 15.66
N LEU A 390 11.26 7.28 14.79
CA LEU A 390 12.20 7.45 13.69
C LEU A 390 13.08 8.67 13.95
N GLU A 391 14.40 8.49 14.05
CA GLU A 391 15.36 9.56 14.37
C GLU A 391 16.39 9.68 13.24
N TRP A 392 16.69 10.92 12.86
CA TRP A 392 17.83 11.23 12.01
C TRP A 392 19.04 11.52 12.89
N GLU A 393 20.09 10.71 12.76
CA GLU A 393 21.37 10.88 13.46
C GLU A 393 22.34 11.66 12.56
N ASN A 394 23.32 12.35 13.19
CA ASN A 394 24.21 13.30 12.49
C ASN A 394 25.16 12.63 11.48
N ASP A 395 25.26 11.30 11.48
CA ASP A 395 26.12 10.48 10.63
C ASP A 395 25.35 9.86 9.45
N ALA A 396 24.35 10.57 8.94
CA ALA A 396 23.50 10.11 7.83
C ALA A 396 22.72 8.81 8.13
N THR A 397 22.49 8.51 9.41
CA THR A 397 21.78 7.31 9.85
C THR A 397 20.33 7.60 10.21
N LEU A 398 19.41 6.80 9.67
CA LEU A 398 18.03 6.71 10.17
C LEU A 398 17.90 5.59 11.19
N LYS A 399 17.52 5.94 12.41
CA LYS A 399 17.24 4.99 13.48
C LYS A 399 15.74 4.75 13.60
N LEU A 400 15.34 3.49 13.57
CA LEU A 400 13.98 3.04 13.80
C LEU A 400 13.87 2.27 15.12
N SER A 401 13.22 2.86 16.12
CA SER A 401 13.10 2.28 17.45
C SER A 401 11.69 1.89 17.83
N TYR A 402 11.52 0.67 18.35
CA TYR A 402 10.23 0.15 18.80
C TYR A 402 10.16 0.11 20.31
N LYS A 403 9.14 0.75 20.91
CA LYS A 403 8.89 0.64 22.36
C LYS A 403 7.97 -0.53 22.65
N VAL A 404 8.57 -1.68 22.94
CA VAL A 404 7.84 -2.94 23.20
C VAL A 404 7.77 -3.24 24.70
N THR A 405 6.64 -3.76 25.17
CA THR A 405 6.46 -4.17 26.58
C THR A 405 6.32 -5.68 26.74
N GLY A 406 6.75 -6.20 27.90
CA GLY A 406 6.57 -7.60 28.30
C GLY A 406 7.51 -8.59 27.59
N ASN A 407 7.15 -9.87 27.63
CA ASN A 407 7.96 -10.99 27.10
C ASN A 407 8.10 -10.98 25.56
N VAL A 408 7.37 -10.11 24.86
CA VAL A 408 7.40 -9.99 23.40
C VAL A 408 8.65 -9.25 22.91
N ARG A 409 9.35 -8.55 23.81
CA ARG A 409 10.61 -7.86 23.51
C ARG A 409 11.65 -8.79 22.89
N VAL A 410 11.89 -9.97 23.48
CA VAL A 410 12.90 -10.92 22.98
C VAL A 410 12.56 -11.38 21.56
N LYS A 411 11.27 -11.64 21.29
CA LYS A 411 10.77 -12.01 19.96
C LYS A 411 10.96 -10.85 18.96
N LYS A 412 10.66 -9.62 19.34
CA LYS A 412 10.88 -8.45 18.48
C LYS A 412 12.37 -8.20 18.23
N GLU A 413 13.24 -8.42 19.21
CA GLU A 413 14.69 -8.29 19.04
C GLU A 413 15.25 -9.30 18.01
N SER A 414 14.73 -10.54 17.96
CA SER A 414 15.09 -11.48 16.89
C SER A 414 14.59 -11.02 15.52
N PHE A 415 13.33 -10.58 15.42
CA PHE A 415 12.78 -10.06 14.15
C PHE A 415 13.55 -8.85 13.66
N VAL A 416 13.85 -7.90 14.54
CA VAL A 416 14.64 -6.70 14.22
C VAL A 416 16.01 -7.03 13.65
N LYS A 417 16.68 -8.11 14.10
CA LYS A 417 17.95 -8.53 13.52
C LYS A 417 17.79 -9.07 12.10
N GLU A 418 16.77 -9.90 11.88
CA GLU A 418 16.45 -10.44 10.56
C GLU A 418 16.00 -9.33 9.59
N ASP A 419 15.10 -8.45 10.03
CA ASP A 419 14.58 -7.32 9.25
C ASP A 419 15.68 -6.31 8.91
N ASN A 420 16.62 -6.04 9.83
CA ASN A 420 17.79 -5.22 9.51
C ASN A 420 18.57 -5.79 8.32
N ARG A 421 18.77 -7.11 8.26
CA ARG A 421 19.45 -7.75 7.11
C ARG A 421 18.57 -7.74 5.88
N LYS A 422 17.31 -8.13 6.03
CA LYS A 422 16.33 -8.28 4.96
C LYS A 422 16.07 -6.96 4.23
N TYR A 423 15.93 -5.87 4.97
CA TYR A 423 15.54 -4.56 4.43
C TYR A 423 16.68 -3.56 4.37
N PHE A 424 17.57 -3.51 5.38
CA PHE A 424 18.44 -2.34 5.59
C PHE A 424 19.95 -2.64 5.49
N ASP A 425 20.33 -3.84 5.08
CA ASP A 425 21.73 -4.14 4.78
C ASP A 425 22.22 -3.25 3.63
N MET A 426 23.34 -2.55 3.82
CA MET A 426 23.83 -1.58 2.82
C MET A 426 24.09 -2.22 1.44
N GLN A 427 24.56 -3.47 1.42
CA GLN A 427 24.95 -4.12 0.18
C GLN A 427 23.79 -4.86 -0.47
N TYR A 428 22.97 -5.54 0.33
CA TYR A 428 21.96 -6.48 -0.17
C TYR A 428 20.57 -6.23 0.39
N GLY A 429 20.37 -5.29 1.30
CA GLY A 429 19.08 -4.95 1.87
C GLY A 429 18.09 -4.55 0.79
N TYR A 430 16.84 -4.93 0.97
CA TYR A 430 15.78 -4.67 -0.01
C TYR A 430 15.55 -3.18 -0.25
N LEU A 431 15.70 -2.34 0.78
CA LEU A 431 15.54 -0.89 0.71
C LEU A 431 16.90 -0.20 0.61
N ASP A 432 16.98 0.82 -0.25
CA ASP A 432 18.15 1.65 -0.44
C ASP A 432 17.76 3.13 -0.55
N PHE A 433 18.11 3.88 0.49
CA PHE A 433 17.90 5.33 0.60
C PHE A 433 19.22 6.12 0.45
N SER A 434 20.30 5.49 -0.01
CA SER A 434 21.61 6.14 -0.08
C SER A 434 21.60 7.40 -0.93
N SER A 435 20.74 7.44 -1.95
CA SER A 435 20.71 8.52 -2.92
C SER A 435 20.03 9.81 -2.45
N CYS A 436 19.22 9.75 -1.39
CA CYS A 436 18.75 10.94 -0.67
C CYS A 436 19.66 11.27 0.53
N GLY A 437 20.81 10.58 0.63
CA GLY A 437 21.84 10.83 1.63
C GLY A 437 21.67 10.06 2.93
N VAL A 438 20.91 8.95 2.94
CA VAL A 438 20.82 8.04 4.09
C VAL A 438 21.85 6.93 3.91
N GLU A 439 22.95 6.97 4.65
CA GLU A 439 24.01 5.95 4.55
C GLU A 439 23.63 4.64 5.24
N LYS A 440 22.78 4.71 6.27
CA LYS A 440 22.39 3.55 7.06
C LYS A 440 20.99 3.70 7.63
N ILE A 441 20.24 2.61 7.64
CA ILE A 441 19.03 2.47 8.43
C ILE A 441 19.28 1.35 9.44
N TYR A 442 18.92 1.55 10.71
CA TYR A 442 18.96 0.47 11.68
C TYR A 442 17.75 0.45 12.60
N MET A 443 17.31 -0.76 12.88
CA MET A 443 16.20 -1.05 13.78
C MET A 443 16.70 -1.45 15.16
N ASN A 444 16.02 -1.02 16.22
CA ASN A 444 16.27 -1.45 17.60
C ASN A 444 15.00 -1.49 18.45
N VAL A 445 15.06 -2.17 19.59
CA VAL A 445 13.93 -2.32 20.55
C VAL A 445 14.31 -1.69 21.89
N PHE A 446 13.39 -0.92 22.50
CA PHE A 446 13.58 -0.23 23.79
C PHE A 446 12.88 -0.85 24.99
#